data_AF-A0A660SL15-F1
#
_entry.id   AF-A0A660SL15-F1
#
_cell.length_a   1.000
_cell.length_b   1.000
_cell.length_c   1.000
_cell.angle_alpha   90.00
_cell.angle_beta   90.00
_cell.angle_gamma   90.00
#
_symmetry.space_group_name_H-M   'P 1'
#
loop_
_entity.id
_entity.type
_entity.pdbx_description
1 polymer ?
#
loop_
_entity_poly.entity_id
_entity_poly.type
_entity_poly.pdbx_seq_one_letter_code
_entity_poly.pdbx_strand_id
1 'polypeptide(L)'
;MGFSKMKIAVVVMTLILGVTIAWGEDVLTPISVYDGENLLHISIEDVGKYHGDICPCLIVGFRAIQLAVSQLWEDEIPRREDFKIISAFPGQGSQDAFEFITRAKTRGDFKLGLPEGTDIANISKDNWVFIIARKPTKERIKIWLKEEVFPGGPERYFDLRKKVKFEKTATAEEKERFESAKEKLKRRLLSWPIDKLFGFKKERWR
;
A
#
# COMPACT_ATOMS: atom_id res chain seq x y z
N MET A 1 59.79 -38.98 -33.42
CA MET A 1 59.45 -39.10 -31.98
C MET A 1 58.98 -37.73 -31.52
N GLY A 2 57.71 -37.42 -31.34
CA GLY A 2 56.59 -38.24 -30.87
C GLY A 2 56.29 -37.82 -29.43
N PHE A 3 55.40 -36.86 -29.22
CA PHE A 3 54.77 -36.63 -27.92
C PHE A 3 53.25 -36.64 -28.07
N SER A 4 52.68 -37.65 -27.43
CA SER A 4 51.26 -37.99 -27.39
C SER A 4 50.52 -37.10 -26.40
N LYS A 5 49.23 -36.90 -26.68
CA LYS A 5 48.26 -36.10 -25.92
C LYS A 5 47.90 -36.77 -24.58
N MET A 6 47.56 -35.96 -23.58
CA MET A 6 46.62 -36.37 -22.53
C MET A 6 45.64 -35.22 -22.24
N LYS A 7 44.34 -35.56 -22.26
CA LYS A 7 43.20 -34.65 -22.12
C LYS A 7 43.01 -34.26 -20.65
N ILE A 8 42.79 -32.98 -20.38
CA ILE A 8 42.25 -32.49 -19.10
C ILE A 8 40.78 -32.16 -19.33
N ALA A 9 39.90 -32.75 -18.53
CA ALA A 9 38.47 -32.49 -18.54
C ALA A 9 38.20 -31.09 -17.96
N VAL A 10 37.42 -30.29 -18.68
CA VAL A 10 36.94 -28.97 -18.24
C VAL A 10 35.63 -29.17 -17.48
N VAL A 11 35.61 -28.85 -16.19
CA VAL A 11 34.37 -28.60 -15.45
C VAL A 11 34.15 -27.09 -15.46
N VAL A 12 33.19 -26.62 -16.26
CA VAL A 12 32.79 -25.21 -16.26
C VAL A 12 31.85 -25.01 -15.08
N MET A 13 32.36 -24.38 -14.01
CA MET A 13 31.54 -23.86 -12.94
C MET A 13 31.29 -22.38 -13.25
N THR A 14 30.11 -22.08 -13.80
CA THR A 14 29.72 -20.71 -14.14
C THR A 14 29.49 -19.92 -12.84
N LEU A 15 30.45 -19.08 -12.50
CA LEU A 15 30.33 -18.07 -11.44
C LEU A 15 29.34 -17.00 -11.92
N ILE A 16 28.09 -17.04 -11.45
CA ILE A 16 27.17 -15.92 -11.63
C ILE A 16 27.58 -14.87 -10.60
N LEU A 17 28.29 -13.84 -11.05
CA LEU A 17 28.60 -12.64 -10.28
C LEU A 17 27.27 -12.01 -9.83
N GLY A 18 26.97 -12.16 -8.54
CA GLY A 18 25.88 -11.44 -7.89
C GLY A 18 26.21 -9.96 -7.87
N VAL A 19 25.65 -9.21 -8.82
CA VAL A 19 25.58 -7.76 -8.72
C VAL A 19 24.53 -7.47 -7.67
N THR A 20 24.97 -7.20 -6.44
CA THR A 20 24.13 -6.59 -5.42
C THR A 20 23.96 -5.12 -5.81
N ILE A 21 22.92 -4.82 -6.59
CA ILE A 21 22.52 -3.44 -6.84
C ILE A 21 21.99 -2.92 -5.50
N ALA A 22 22.71 -1.98 -4.89
CA ALA A 22 22.17 -1.16 -3.82
C ALA A 22 21.07 -0.27 -4.43
N TRP A 23 19.81 -0.64 -4.24
CA TRP A 23 18.67 0.16 -4.68
C TRP A 23 18.51 1.35 -3.72
N GLY A 24 19.18 2.44 -4.05
CA GLY A 24 18.89 3.76 -3.49
C GLY A 24 17.81 4.42 -4.31
N GLU A 25 16.55 4.12 -3.99
CA GLU A 25 15.32 4.90 -4.17
C GLU A 25 14.20 4.02 -3.59
N ASP A 26 13.30 4.57 -2.76
CA ASP A 26 12.20 3.84 -2.11
C ASP A 26 11.13 3.39 -3.14
N VAL A 27 11.51 2.57 -4.11
CA VAL A 27 10.62 2.10 -5.19
C VAL A 27 9.77 0.95 -4.66
N LEU A 28 8.47 1.19 -4.55
CA LEU A 28 7.52 0.15 -4.19
C LEU A 28 7.36 -0.85 -5.33
N THR A 29 7.37 -2.15 -5.00
CA THR A 29 7.09 -3.21 -5.98
C THR A 29 5.72 -3.01 -6.64
N PRO A 30 5.62 -3.02 -7.98
CA PRO A 30 4.34 -2.94 -8.66
C PRO A 30 3.37 -4.06 -8.26
N ILE A 31 2.06 -3.81 -8.37
CA ILE A 31 1.03 -4.82 -8.16
C ILE A 31 0.70 -5.46 -9.51
N SER A 32 0.89 -6.76 -9.62
CA SER A 32 0.41 -7.56 -10.75
C SER A 32 -1.08 -7.87 -10.56
N VAL A 33 -1.91 -7.61 -11.57
CA VAL A 33 -3.35 -7.90 -11.54
C VAL A 33 -3.87 -8.16 -12.94
N TYR A 34 -4.77 -9.12 -13.08
CA TYR A 34 -5.47 -9.40 -14.34
C TYR A 34 -6.70 -8.49 -14.52
N ASP A 35 -6.87 -7.95 -15.72
CA ASP A 35 -8.10 -7.32 -16.21
C ASP A 35 -8.64 -8.12 -17.41
N GLY A 36 -9.56 -9.04 -17.14
CA GLY A 36 -9.86 -10.13 -18.06
C GLY A 36 -8.62 -11.00 -18.29
N GLU A 37 -8.17 -11.10 -19.54
CA GLU A 37 -6.96 -11.86 -19.91
C GLU A 37 -5.68 -10.99 -19.95
N ASN A 38 -5.81 -9.68 -19.74
CA ASN A 38 -4.67 -8.76 -19.77
C ASN A 38 -3.98 -8.71 -18.41
N LEU A 39 -2.70 -9.11 -18.36
CA LEU A 39 -1.87 -8.92 -17.17
C LEU A 39 -1.35 -7.48 -17.12
N LEU A 40 -1.67 -6.77 -16.04
CA LEU A 40 -1.20 -5.42 -15.76
C LEU A 40 -0.17 -5.44 -14.63
N HIS A 41 0.86 -4.60 -14.75
CA HIS A 41 1.80 -4.27 -13.67
C HIS A 41 1.61 -2.81 -13.29
N ILE A 42 1.00 -2.57 -12.14
CA ILE A 42 0.59 -1.22 -11.71
C ILE A 42 1.60 -0.70 -10.69
N SER A 43 2.35 0.33 -11.07
CA SER A 43 3.26 1.05 -10.16
C SER A 43 2.50 2.07 -9.32
N ILE A 44 3.13 2.57 -8.24
CA ILE A 44 2.52 3.65 -7.45
C ILE A 44 2.48 4.97 -8.25
N GLU A 45 3.41 5.16 -9.19
CA GLU A 45 3.46 6.31 -10.09
C GLU A 45 2.26 6.32 -11.04
N ASP A 46 1.82 5.16 -11.53
CA ASP A 46 0.62 5.06 -12.38
C ASP A 46 -0.64 5.46 -11.61
N VAL A 47 -0.76 5.00 -10.36
CA VAL A 47 -1.86 5.42 -9.47
C VAL A 47 -1.75 6.92 -9.16
N GLY A 48 -0.54 7.42 -8.94
CA GLY A 48 -0.26 8.84 -8.70
C GLY A 48 -0.67 9.73 -9.87
N LYS A 49 -0.42 9.30 -11.11
CA LYS A 49 -0.89 9.99 -12.33
C LYS A 49 -2.42 10.02 -12.40
N TYR A 50 -3.08 8.93 -12.04
CA TYR A 50 -4.55 8.86 -12.01
C TYR A 50 -5.16 9.78 -10.95
N HIS A 51 -4.56 9.82 -9.75
CA HIS A 51 -5.06 10.62 -8.63
C HIS A 51 -4.69 12.11 -8.74
N GLY A 52 -3.51 12.41 -9.29
CA GLY A 52 -2.96 13.77 -9.43
C GLY A 52 -1.78 14.08 -8.50
N ASP A 53 -1.53 13.26 -7.47
CA ASP A 53 -0.33 13.31 -6.63
C ASP A 53 -0.04 11.97 -5.97
N ILE A 54 1.13 11.80 -5.33
CA ILE A 54 1.45 10.66 -4.47
C ILE A 54 1.37 11.13 -3.01
N CYS A 55 0.15 11.26 -2.49
CA CYS A 55 -0.11 11.66 -1.10
C CYS A 55 -0.15 10.45 -0.13
N PRO A 56 -0.04 10.67 1.20
CA PRO A 56 -0.15 9.60 2.20
C PRO A 56 -1.39 8.71 2.04
N CYS A 57 -2.53 9.30 1.68
CA CYS A 57 -3.78 8.57 1.47
C CYS A 57 -3.67 7.56 0.32
N LEU A 58 -3.05 7.95 -0.80
CA LEU A 58 -2.83 7.07 -1.94
C LEU A 58 -1.86 5.95 -1.60
N ILE A 59 -0.72 6.29 -0.98
CA ILE A 59 0.31 5.31 -0.63
C ILE A 59 -0.26 4.25 0.29
N VAL A 60 -1.03 4.62 1.32
CA VAL A 60 -1.61 3.63 2.24
C VAL A 60 -2.60 2.70 1.52
N GLY A 61 -3.39 3.21 0.57
CA GLY A 61 -4.30 2.38 -0.22
C GLY A 61 -3.56 1.39 -1.10
N PHE A 62 -2.52 1.84 -1.82
CA PHE A 62 -1.65 0.99 -2.63
C PHE A 62 -1.01 -0.12 -1.79
N ARG A 63 -0.39 0.27 -0.67
CA ARG A 63 0.31 -0.66 0.25
C ARG A 63 -0.67 -1.63 0.93
N ALA A 64 -1.92 -1.23 1.21
CA ALA A 64 -2.94 -2.12 1.75
C ALA A 64 -3.35 -3.21 0.74
N ILE A 65 -3.40 -2.89 -0.56
CA ILE A 65 -3.64 -3.89 -1.61
C ILE A 65 -2.46 -4.84 -1.72
N GLN A 66 -1.21 -4.36 -1.70
CA GLN A 66 -0.04 -5.24 -1.67
C GLN A 66 -0.11 -6.25 -0.53
N LEU A 67 -0.44 -5.79 0.69
CA LEU A 67 -0.61 -6.68 1.83
C LEU A 67 -1.74 -7.68 1.58
N ALA A 68 -2.91 -7.23 1.14
CA ALA A 68 -4.05 -8.12 0.88
C ALA A 68 -3.75 -9.18 -0.17
N VAL A 69 -3.06 -8.83 -1.26
CA VAL A 69 -2.65 -9.77 -2.31
C VAL A 69 -1.73 -10.83 -1.72
N SER A 70 -0.67 -10.43 -1.01
CA SER A 70 0.27 -11.38 -0.38
C SER A 70 -0.40 -12.33 0.62
N GLN A 71 -1.52 -11.90 1.21
CA GLN A 71 -2.20 -12.64 2.27
C GLN A 71 -3.37 -13.49 1.77
N LEU A 72 -4.08 -13.09 0.71
CA LEU A 72 -5.29 -13.77 0.23
C LEU A 72 -5.10 -14.53 -1.09
N TRP A 73 -4.07 -14.19 -1.86
CA TRP A 73 -3.72 -14.89 -3.10
C TRP A 73 -2.39 -15.64 -3.01
N GLU A 74 -1.53 -15.29 -2.05
CA GLU A 74 -0.22 -15.91 -1.86
C GLU A 74 0.62 -15.82 -3.14
N ASP A 75 0.79 -16.93 -3.86
CA ASP A 75 1.54 -16.99 -5.13
C ASP A 75 0.67 -16.72 -6.37
N GLU A 76 -0.66 -16.65 -6.22
CA GLU A 76 -1.56 -16.38 -7.34
C GLU A 76 -1.64 -14.89 -7.68
N ILE A 77 -1.76 -14.57 -8.96
CA ILE A 77 -2.01 -13.18 -9.40
C ILE A 77 -3.52 -12.93 -9.34
N PRO A 78 -3.98 -11.89 -8.64
CA PRO A 78 -5.40 -11.60 -8.50
C PRO A 78 -6.03 -11.12 -9.81
N ARG A 79 -7.33 -11.37 -9.95
CA ARG A 79 -8.17 -10.74 -10.98
C ARG A 79 -8.88 -9.53 -10.39
N ARG A 80 -9.01 -8.43 -11.15
CA ARG A 80 -9.68 -7.20 -10.70
C ARG A 80 -11.09 -7.47 -10.17
N GLU A 81 -11.83 -8.31 -10.88
CA GLU A 81 -13.19 -8.69 -10.53
C GLU A 81 -13.31 -9.50 -9.24
N ASP A 82 -12.23 -10.01 -8.65
CA ASP A 82 -12.28 -10.81 -7.42
C ASP A 82 -12.30 -9.95 -6.14
N PHE A 83 -11.94 -8.67 -6.23
CA PHE A 83 -11.84 -7.81 -5.06
C PHE A 83 -13.21 -7.31 -4.60
N LYS A 84 -13.39 -7.25 -3.27
CA LYS A 84 -14.40 -6.42 -2.60
C LYS A 84 -13.76 -5.64 -1.47
N ILE A 85 -14.09 -4.35 -1.33
CA ILE A 85 -13.39 -3.44 -0.43
C ILE A 85 -14.38 -2.65 0.44
N ILE A 86 -14.08 -2.60 1.73
CA ILE A 86 -14.74 -1.71 2.70
C ILE A 86 -13.66 -0.83 3.31
N SER A 87 -13.79 0.49 3.16
CA SER A 87 -12.85 1.44 3.75
C SER A 87 -13.51 2.17 4.93
N ALA A 88 -12.88 2.14 6.10
CA ALA A 88 -13.22 3.03 7.21
C ALA A 88 -12.62 4.43 7.04
N PHE A 89 -11.74 4.59 6.04
CA PHE A 89 -11.05 5.83 5.72
C PHE A 89 -11.77 6.54 4.56
N PRO A 90 -12.22 7.79 4.75
CA PRO A 90 -12.90 8.53 3.69
C PRO A 90 -11.94 9.19 2.68
N GLY A 91 -10.61 9.06 2.85
CA GLY A 91 -9.62 9.76 2.03
C GLY A 91 -9.67 9.39 0.54
N GLN A 92 -9.79 10.39 -0.34
CA GLN A 92 -9.92 10.18 -1.79
C GLN A 92 -8.73 9.42 -2.39
N GLY A 93 -7.49 9.73 -1.99
CA GLY A 93 -6.30 9.05 -2.53
C GLY A 93 -6.32 7.53 -2.35
N SER A 94 -6.79 7.02 -1.19
CA SER A 94 -6.93 5.56 -1.02
C SER A 94 -8.04 4.98 -1.88
N GLN A 95 -9.15 5.72 -2.05
CA GLN A 95 -10.26 5.27 -2.89
C GLN A 95 -9.85 5.19 -4.36
N ASP A 96 -9.07 6.15 -4.83
CA ASP A 96 -8.55 6.19 -6.19
C ASP A 96 -7.51 5.09 -6.41
N ALA A 97 -6.67 4.79 -5.41
CA ALA A 97 -5.80 3.63 -5.44
C ALA A 97 -6.58 2.32 -5.58
N PHE A 98 -7.61 2.13 -4.75
CA PHE A 98 -8.47 0.95 -4.83
C PHE A 98 -9.17 0.84 -6.18
N GLU A 99 -9.76 1.93 -6.67
CA GLU A 99 -10.43 1.93 -7.97
C GLU A 99 -9.47 1.65 -9.12
N PHE A 100 -8.32 2.33 -9.16
CA PHE A 100 -7.36 2.15 -10.24
C PHE A 100 -6.80 0.73 -10.27
N ILE A 101 -6.51 0.13 -9.11
CA ILE A 101 -5.94 -1.22 -9.05
C ILE A 101 -7.01 -2.28 -9.31
N THR A 102 -8.20 -2.17 -8.71
CA THR A 102 -9.16 -3.29 -8.63
C THR A 102 -10.48 -3.06 -9.35
N ARG A 103 -10.80 -1.84 -9.79
CA ARG A 103 -12.12 -1.47 -10.34
C ARG A 103 -13.30 -1.71 -9.39
N ALA A 104 -13.05 -1.81 -8.09
CA ALA A 104 -14.10 -2.14 -7.12
C ALA A 104 -15.20 -1.07 -7.04
N LYS A 105 -14.91 0.22 -7.25
CA LYS A 105 -15.96 1.26 -7.23
C LYS A 105 -16.86 1.11 -8.44
N THR A 106 -16.27 1.04 -9.64
CA THR A 106 -17.04 0.89 -10.89
C THR A 106 -17.88 -0.39 -10.92
N ARG A 107 -17.43 -1.46 -10.26
CA ARG A 107 -18.18 -2.73 -10.17
C ARG A 107 -19.21 -2.80 -9.03
N GLY A 108 -19.33 -1.75 -8.20
CA GLY A 108 -20.22 -1.76 -7.04
C GLY A 108 -19.72 -2.64 -5.87
N ASP A 109 -18.45 -3.02 -5.88
CA ASP A 109 -17.77 -3.84 -4.88
C ASP A 109 -16.98 -3.01 -3.84
N PHE A 110 -17.11 -1.68 -3.87
CA PHE A 110 -16.54 -0.78 -2.88
C PHE A 110 -17.62 -0.14 -2.02
N LYS A 111 -17.37 -0.03 -0.71
CA LYS A 111 -18.17 0.81 0.18
C LYS A 111 -17.33 1.53 1.23
N LEU A 112 -17.82 2.70 1.65
CA LEU A 112 -17.35 3.34 2.87
C LEU A 112 -18.10 2.74 4.08
N GLY A 113 -17.35 2.22 5.04
CA GLY A 113 -17.86 1.72 6.33
C GLY A 113 -17.30 2.58 7.45
N LEU A 114 -17.72 3.85 7.48
CA LEU A 114 -17.16 4.85 8.39
C LEU A 114 -17.59 4.56 9.84
N PRO A 115 -16.66 4.59 10.81
CA PRO A 115 -17.00 4.64 12.22
C PRO A 115 -17.93 5.81 12.55
N GLU A 116 -18.77 5.65 13.57
CA GLU A 116 -19.66 6.72 14.04
C GLU A 116 -18.87 7.99 14.38
N GLY A 117 -19.42 9.16 14.04
CA GLY A 117 -18.76 10.46 14.24
C GLY A 117 -17.64 10.79 13.24
N THR A 118 -17.38 9.93 12.25
CA THR A 118 -16.40 10.22 11.21
C THR A 118 -16.93 11.26 10.22
N ASP A 119 -16.14 12.30 9.98
CA ASP A 119 -16.28 13.19 8.83
C ASP A 119 -14.89 13.66 8.33
N ILE A 120 -14.86 14.56 7.34
CA ILE A 120 -13.59 15.03 6.75
C ILE A 120 -12.67 15.74 7.76
N ALA A 121 -13.23 16.40 8.77
CA ALA A 121 -12.52 17.07 9.85
C ALA A 121 -12.22 16.12 11.01
N ASN A 122 -13.13 15.19 11.30
CA ASN A 122 -13.06 14.23 12.39
C ASN A 122 -12.64 12.85 11.87
N ILE A 123 -11.33 12.70 11.67
CA ILE A 123 -10.67 11.42 11.32
C ILE A 123 -9.69 11.08 12.43
N SER A 124 -9.67 9.83 12.87
CA SER A 124 -8.73 9.27 13.84
C SER A 124 -7.96 8.07 13.26
N LYS A 125 -7.14 7.41 14.08
CA LYS A 125 -6.47 6.16 13.72
C LYS A 125 -7.46 5.05 13.34
N ASP A 126 -8.66 5.05 13.93
CA ASP A 126 -9.67 4.01 13.72
C ASP A 126 -10.29 4.08 12.32
N ASN A 127 -10.10 5.20 11.62
CA ASN A 127 -10.45 5.33 10.22
C ASN A 127 -9.43 4.67 9.29
N TRP A 128 -8.16 4.51 9.69
CA TRP A 128 -7.10 3.95 8.83
C TRP A 128 -7.15 2.42 8.80
N VAL A 129 -8.35 1.91 8.50
CA VAL A 129 -8.73 0.50 8.52
C VAL A 129 -9.41 0.15 7.20
N PHE A 130 -9.00 -0.96 6.61
CA PHE A 130 -9.52 -1.48 5.35
C PHE A 130 -9.90 -2.94 5.53
N ILE A 131 -11.04 -3.35 4.96
CA ILE A 131 -11.40 -4.75 4.82
C ILE A 131 -11.38 -5.06 3.33
N ILE A 132 -10.52 -5.99 2.94
CA ILE A 132 -10.38 -6.44 1.55
C ILE A 132 -10.76 -7.92 1.51
N ALA A 133 -11.60 -8.30 0.57
CA ALA A 133 -12.06 -9.67 0.41
C ALA A 133 -11.76 -10.21 -0.99
N ARG A 134 -11.48 -11.51 -1.03
CA ARG A 134 -11.37 -12.32 -2.24
C ARG A 134 -12.71 -13.04 -2.44
N LYS A 135 -13.52 -12.53 -3.38
CA LYS A 135 -14.90 -13.00 -3.57
C LYS A 135 -15.01 -14.51 -3.85
N PRO A 136 -14.16 -15.13 -4.71
CA PRO A 136 -14.29 -16.57 -5.00
C PRO A 136 -14.11 -17.47 -3.78
N THR A 137 -13.16 -17.16 -2.89
CA THR A 137 -12.86 -17.98 -1.70
C THR A 137 -13.69 -17.57 -0.48
N LYS A 138 -14.32 -16.40 -0.53
CA LYS A 138 -14.98 -15.72 0.60
C LYS A 138 -14.04 -15.42 1.76
N GLU A 139 -12.74 -15.39 1.51
CA GLU A 139 -11.77 -14.95 2.51
C GLU A 139 -11.68 -13.43 2.51
N ARG A 140 -11.40 -12.87 3.68
CA ARG A 140 -11.18 -11.43 3.84
C ARG A 140 -10.05 -11.17 4.82
N ILE A 141 -9.48 -9.99 4.70
CA ILE A 141 -8.46 -9.47 5.61
C ILE A 141 -8.91 -8.10 6.10
N LYS A 142 -8.90 -7.92 7.42
CA LYS A 142 -8.95 -6.59 8.05
C LYS A 142 -7.52 -6.11 8.23
N ILE A 143 -7.20 -4.93 7.70
CA ILE A 143 -5.89 -4.28 7.75
C ILE A 143 -6.07 -2.96 8.49
N TRP A 144 -5.15 -2.60 9.39
CA TRP A 144 -5.13 -1.30 10.05
C TRP A 144 -3.72 -0.73 10.10
N LEU A 145 -3.60 0.58 9.94
CA LEU A 145 -2.32 1.27 10.09
C LEU A 145 -1.93 1.32 11.57
N LYS A 146 -0.68 0.93 11.87
CA LYS A 146 -0.13 0.93 13.22
C LYS A 146 0.10 2.35 13.73
N GLU A 147 -0.01 2.53 15.05
CA GLU A 147 0.02 3.85 15.68
C GLU A 147 1.38 4.53 15.54
N GLU A 148 2.46 3.73 15.56
CA GLU A 148 3.85 4.17 15.45
C GLU A 148 4.16 4.84 14.10
N VAL A 149 3.33 4.56 13.09
CA VAL A 149 3.45 5.16 11.76
C VAL A 149 3.12 6.66 11.81
N PHE A 150 2.21 7.09 12.68
CA PHE A 150 1.82 8.50 12.82
C PHE A 150 2.92 9.31 13.55
N PRO A 151 3.48 10.36 12.93
CA PRO A 151 4.54 11.14 13.56
C PRO A 151 4.09 11.85 14.84
N GLY A 152 4.71 11.50 15.97
CA GLY A 152 4.35 12.05 17.27
C GLY A 152 3.14 11.38 17.93
N GLY A 153 2.65 10.27 17.38
CA GLY A 153 1.47 9.56 17.85
C GLY A 153 0.17 10.01 17.13
N PRO A 154 -0.87 9.16 17.12
CA PRO A 154 -2.09 9.41 16.37
C PRO A 154 -2.84 10.66 16.88
N GLU A 155 -3.05 10.81 18.19
CA GLU A 155 -3.76 11.95 18.78
C GLU A 155 -3.14 13.28 18.33
N ARG A 156 -1.84 13.45 18.58
CA ARG A 156 -1.10 14.66 18.19
C ARG A 156 -1.17 14.94 16.69
N TYR A 157 -1.09 13.92 15.85
CA TYR A 157 -1.16 14.08 14.40
C TYR A 157 -2.55 14.57 13.94
N PHE A 158 -3.62 13.95 14.43
CA PHE A 158 -4.99 14.29 14.01
C PHE A 158 -5.48 15.61 14.61
N ASP A 159 -5.11 15.92 15.85
CA ASP A 159 -5.40 17.22 16.46
C ASP A 159 -4.75 18.36 15.66
N LEU A 160 -3.47 18.19 15.32
CA LEU A 160 -2.75 19.19 14.54
C LEU A 160 -3.32 19.32 13.12
N ARG A 161 -3.71 18.20 12.48
CA ARG A 161 -4.42 18.21 11.20
C ARG A 161 -5.72 19.01 11.29
N LYS A 162 -6.54 18.76 12.32
CA LYS A 162 -7.84 19.41 12.51
C LYS A 162 -7.67 20.91 12.69
N LYS A 163 -6.73 21.31 13.57
CA LYS A 163 -6.36 22.70 13.83
C LYS A 163 -5.93 23.45 12.57
N VAL A 164 -5.08 22.83 11.75
CA VAL A 164 -4.50 23.44 10.54
C VAL A 164 -5.50 23.48 9.37
N LYS A 165 -6.17 22.36 9.08
CA LYS A 165 -6.94 22.20 7.83
C LYS A 165 -8.41 22.62 7.97
N PHE A 166 -8.99 22.58 9.16
CA PHE A 166 -10.43 22.81 9.36
C PHE A 166 -10.73 23.98 10.29
N GLU A 167 -10.15 24.00 11.49
CA GLU A 167 -10.43 25.07 12.46
C GLU A 167 -9.75 26.39 12.11
N LYS A 168 -8.64 26.32 11.36
CA LYS A 168 -7.85 27.49 10.93
C LYS A 168 -7.29 28.32 12.08
N THR A 169 -7.16 27.73 13.28
CA THR A 169 -6.64 28.37 14.50
C THR A 169 -5.14 28.10 14.73
N ALA A 170 -4.47 27.39 13.81
CA ALA A 170 -3.07 27.01 13.94
C ALA A 170 -2.10 28.19 13.76
N THR A 171 -1.08 28.26 14.63
CA THR A 171 0.05 29.20 14.49
C THR A 171 0.92 28.86 13.27
N ALA A 172 1.84 29.76 12.90
CA ALA A 172 2.79 29.49 11.82
C ALA A 172 3.66 28.26 12.11
N GLU A 173 4.16 28.14 13.34
CA GLU A 173 4.94 26.99 13.81
C GLU A 173 4.12 25.69 13.75
N GLU A 174 2.83 25.74 14.12
CA GLU A 174 1.95 24.57 14.03
C GLU A 174 1.70 24.10 12.59
N LYS A 175 1.57 25.06 11.65
CA LYS A 175 1.45 24.75 10.23
C LYS A 175 2.73 24.08 9.71
N GLU A 176 3.91 24.60 10.08
CA GLU A 176 5.19 23.99 9.72
C GLU A 176 5.36 22.59 10.32
N ARG A 177 5.02 22.42 11.60
CA ARG A 177 5.00 21.11 12.27
C ARG A 177 4.07 20.13 11.56
N PHE A 178 2.91 20.58 11.10
CA PHE A 178 1.97 19.73 10.37
C PHE A 178 2.51 19.29 9.02
N GLU A 179 3.05 20.23 8.23
CA GLU A 179 3.63 19.89 6.93
C GLU A 179 4.85 18.95 7.10
N SER A 180 5.70 19.17 8.11
CA SER A 180 6.78 18.23 8.47
C SER A 180 6.26 16.86 8.87
N ALA A 181 5.17 16.79 9.65
CA ALA A 181 4.54 15.53 10.03
C ALA A 181 3.92 14.81 8.81
N LYS A 182 3.31 15.54 7.88
CA LYS A 182 2.76 14.97 6.64
C LYS A 182 3.85 14.35 5.78
N GLU A 183 4.99 15.02 5.61
CA GLU A 183 6.14 14.50 4.86
C GLU A 183 6.79 13.30 5.56
N LYS A 184 6.89 13.33 6.90
CA LYS A 184 7.35 12.17 7.68
C LYS A 184 6.43 10.97 7.51
N LEU A 185 5.10 11.17 7.57
CA LEU A 185 4.13 10.10 7.34
C LEU A 185 4.27 9.53 5.92
N LYS A 186 4.34 10.40 4.91
CA LYS A 186 4.55 10.01 3.51
C LYS A 186 5.79 9.13 3.36
N ARG A 187 6.93 9.58 3.88
CA ARG A 187 8.20 8.82 3.82
C ARG A 187 8.11 7.48 4.52
N ARG A 188 7.49 7.42 5.71
CA ARG A 188 7.30 6.14 6.44
C ARG A 188 6.47 5.16 5.61
N LEU A 189 5.36 5.61 5.01
CA LEU A 189 4.50 4.76 4.18
C LEU A 189 5.21 4.22 2.93
N LEU A 190 6.15 4.98 2.36
CA LEU A 190 6.96 4.55 1.21
C LEU A 190 8.07 3.57 1.61
N SER A 191 8.82 3.88 2.66
CA SER A 191 10.10 3.21 2.96
C SER A 191 10.02 2.10 4.00
N TRP A 192 9.05 2.12 4.93
CA TRP A 192 9.02 1.12 6.00
C TRP A 192 8.61 -0.25 5.46
N PRO A 193 9.12 -1.35 6.05
CA PRO A 193 8.61 -2.69 5.78
C PRO A 193 7.10 -2.82 6.07
N ILE A 194 6.38 -3.66 5.31
CA ILE A 194 4.92 -3.75 5.37
C ILE A 194 4.41 -4.23 6.74
N ASP A 195 5.15 -5.10 7.42
CA ASP A 195 4.88 -5.59 8.77
C ASP A 195 5.06 -4.50 9.84
N LYS A 196 5.84 -3.45 9.55
CA LYS A 196 5.98 -2.28 10.41
C LYS A 196 4.87 -1.25 10.18
N LEU A 197 4.26 -1.24 9.00
CA LEU A 197 3.14 -0.34 8.71
C LEU A 197 1.82 -0.85 9.27
N PHE A 198 1.52 -2.14 9.07
CA PHE A 198 0.17 -2.66 9.27
C PHE A 198 0.10 -3.73 10.34
N GLY A 199 -1.01 -3.73 11.09
CA GLY A 199 -1.54 -4.95 11.66
C GLY A 199 -2.62 -5.51 10.74
N PHE A 200 -2.86 -6.83 10.80
CA PHE A 200 -3.93 -7.44 10.03
C PHE A 200 -4.53 -8.66 10.73
N LYS A 201 -5.73 -9.05 10.30
CA LYS A 201 -6.44 -10.26 10.73
C LYS A 201 -7.20 -10.86 9.55
N LYS A 202 -6.89 -12.12 9.21
CA LYS A 202 -7.65 -12.90 8.23
C LYS A 202 -8.94 -13.42 8.86
N GLU A 203 -10.02 -13.40 8.10
CA GLU A 203 -11.34 -13.87 8.49
C GLU A 203 -12.03 -14.51 7.29
N ARG A 204 -13.01 -15.39 7.53
CA ARG A 204 -13.88 -15.91 6.48
C ARG A 204 -15.21 -15.17 6.50
N TRP A 205 -15.64 -14.67 5.35
CA TRP A 205 -16.96 -14.10 5.18
C TRP A 205 -17.98 -15.26 5.17
N ARG A 206 -18.92 -15.23 6.12
CA ARG A 206 -20.11 -16.09 6.16
C ARG A 206 -21.14 -15.67 5.12
#